data_AF-A0A7V8AAT5-F1
#
_entry.id   AF-A0A7V8AAT5-F1
#
_cell.length_a   1.000
_cell.length_b   1.000
_cell.length_c   1.000
_cell.angle_alpha   90.00
_cell.angle_beta   90.00
_cell.angle_gamma   90.00
#
_symmetry.space_group_name_H-M   'P 1'
#
loop_
_entity.id
_entity.type
_entity.pdbx_description
1 polymer ?
#
loop_
_entity_poly.entity_id
_entity_poly.type
_entity_poly.pdbx_seq_one_letter_code
_entity_poly.pdbx_strand_id
1 'polypeptide(L)'
;MLRIAVIGTSGAGKTTFATKLAAKCGIDAIDLDQINWRPNWYDRYRHEDENFFADVATATNEENWVIAGAYSGVRSLICLARLT
;
A
#
# COMPACT_ATOMS: atom_id res chain seq x y z
N MET A 1 11.06 13.82 -2.28
CA MET A 1 10.17 12.70 -2.68
C MET A 1 10.82 11.36 -2.39
N LEU A 2 10.30 10.63 -1.41
CA LEU A 2 10.70 9.27 -1.05
C LEU A 2 9.46 8.37 -1.02
N ARG A 3 9.27 7.60 -2.10
CA ARG A 3 8.13 6.68 -2.27
C ARG A 3 8.67 5.25 -2.29
N ILE A 4 8.28 4.45 -1.32
CA ILE A 4 8.80 3.08 -1.16
C ILE A 4 7.63 2.09 -1.10
N ALA A 5 7.58 1.16 -2.04
CA ALA A 5 6.64 0.04 -2.01
C ALA A 5 7.32 -1.23 -1.46
N VAL A 6 6.76 -1.80 -0.39
CA VAL A 6 7.21 -3.04 0.25
C VAL A 6 6.28 -4.17 -0.19
N ILE A 7 6.72 -4.94 -1.19
CA ILE A 7 5.95 -6.02 -1.82
C ILE A 7 6.55 -7.38 -1.45
N GLY A 8 5.70 -8.37 -1.22
CA GLY A 8 6.08 -9.72 -0.86
C GLY A 8 4.86 -10.58 -0.54
N THR A 9 5.06 -11.86 -0.26
CA THR A 9 3.98 -12.81 0.06
C THR A 9 3.29 -12.49 1.39
N SER A 10 2.12 -13.08 1.62
CA SER A 10 1.45 -13.01 2.93
C SER A 10 2.35 -13.61 4.01
N GLY A 11 2.35 -13.02 5.21
CA GLY A 11 3.19 -13.47 6.33
C GLY A 11 4.68 -13.10 6.26
N ALA A 12 5.18 -12.50 5.16
CA ALA A 12 6.60 -12.16 5.01
C ALA A 12 7.10 -10.97 5.89
N GLY A 13 6.24 -10.39 6.74
CA GLY A 13 6.61 -9.28 7.62
C GLY A 13 6.64 -7.89 6.97
N LYS A 14 5.96 -7.69 5.84
CA LYS A 14 5.92 -6.42 5.07
C LYS A 14 5.52 -5.22 5.93
N THR A 15 4.40 -5.33 6.65
CA THR A 15 3.90 -4.27 7.53
C THR A 15 4.94 -3.91 8.58
N THR A 16 5.52 -4.91 9.26
CA THR A 16 6.59 -4.69 10.26
C THR A 16 7.81 -3.98 9.67
N PHE A 17 8.25 -4.37 8.48
CA PHE A 17 9.37 -3.74 7.81
C PHE A 17 9.04 -2.30 7.39
N ALA A 18 7.88 -2.09 6.77
CA ALA A 18 7.43 -0.78 6.32
C ALA A 18 7.30 0.22 7.48
N THR A 19 6.68 -0.18 8.59
CA THR A 19 6.57 0.67 9.80
C THR A 19 7.94 1.05 10.35
N LYS A 20 8.88 0.10 10.44
CA LYS A 20 10.25 0.38 10.92
C LYS A 20 11.01 1.30 9.97
N LEU A 21 10.84 1.13 8.66
CA LEU A 21 11.48 1.97 7.65
C LEU A 21 10.93 3.39 7.69
N ALA A 22 9.60 3.52 7.72
CA ALA A 22 8.91 4.81 7.82
C ALA A 22 9.35 5.59 9.07
N ALA A 23 9.42 4.93 10.23
CA ALA A 23 9.92 5.53 11.47
C ALA A 23 11.38 6.01 11.37
N LYS A 24 12.25 5.26 10.68
CA LYS A 24 13.64 5.68 10.44
C LYS A 24 13.77 6.85 9.47
N CYS A 25 12.85 6.94 8.51
CA CYS A 25 12.81 8.00 7.51
C CYS A 25 12.03 9.24 7.98
N GLY A 26 11.29 9.14 9.08
CA GLY A 26 10.43 10.22 9.58
C GLY A 26 9.23 10.50 8.66
N ILE A 27 8.66 9.46 8.04
CA ILE A 27 7.55 9.55 7.09
C ILE A 27 6.45 8.54 7.46
N ASP A 28 5.30 8.62 6.80
CA ASP A 28 4.16 7.75 7.10
C ASP A 28 4.29 6.35 6.50
N ALA A 29 3.73 5.37 7.23
CA ALA A 29 3.55 3.99 6.77
C ALA A 29 2.08 3.74 6.43
N ILE A 30 1.84 3.17 5.26
CA ILE A 30 0.52 2.80 4.76
C ILE A 30 0.47 1.27 4.65
N ASP A 31 -0.57 0.65 5.20
CA ASP A 31 -0.83 -0.78 5.03
C ASP A 31 -2.06 -0.97 4.13
N LEU A 32 -1.87 -1.59 2.96
CA LEU A 32 -2.97 -1.84 2.01
C LEU A 32 -4.05 -2.75 2.61
N ASP A 33 -3.72 -3.61 3.58
CA ASP A 33 -4.73 -4.45 4.25
C ASP A 33 -5.67 -3.62 5.13
N GLN A 34 -5.22 -2.49 5.70
CA GLN A 34 -6.10 -1.56 6.44
C GLN A 34 -7.09 -0.83 5.53
N ILE A 35 -6.68 -0.58 4.28
CA ILE A 35 -7.55 0.01 3.26
C ILE A 35 -8.51 -1.05 2.72
N ASN A 36 -8.05 -2.29 2.53
CA ASN A 36 -8.81 -3.36 1.91
C ASN A 36 -9.88 -3.97 2.83
N TRP A 37 -9.53 -4.35 4.05
CA TRP A 37 -10.44 -5.14 4.87
C TRP A 37 -11.46 -4.28 5.59
N ARG A 38 -12.70 -4.75 5.59
CA ARG A 38 -13.83 -4.17 6.32
C ARG A 38 -14.40 -5.21 7.30
N PRO A 39 -15.26 -4.80 8.25
CA PRO A 39 -15.94 -5.74 9.14
C PRO A 39 -16.58 -6.90 8.37
N ASN A 40 -16.65 -8.07 9.02
CA ASN A 40 -17.12 -9.31 8.41
C ASN A 40 -16.25 -9.83 7.24
N TRP A 41 -14.96 -9.50 7.23
CA TRP A 41 -14.01 -9.97 6.20
C TRP A 41 -14.40 -9.56 4.78
N TYR A 42 -15.05 -8.41 4.64
CA TYR A 42 -15.43 -7.91 3.33
C TYR A 42 -14.19 -7.40 2.58
N ASP A 43 -13.91 -8.04 1.44
CA ASP A 43 -12.75 -7.80 0.57
C ASP A 43 -13.06 -6.72 -0.46
N ARG A 44 -12.68 -5.47 -0.16
CA ARG A 44 -12.97 -4.32 -1.02
C ARG A 44 -12.32 -4.43 -2.39
N TYR A 45 -11.10 -4.96 -2.48
CA TYR A 45 -10.39 -5.13 -3.73
C TYR A 45 -11.13 -6.07 -4.70
N ARG A 46 -11.94 -7.00 -4.19
CA ARG A 46 -12.74 -7.91 -5.02
C ARG A 46 -14.15 -7.40 -5.31
N HIS A 47 -14.72 -6.58 -4.44
CA HIS A 47 -16.14 -6.24 -4.47
C HIS A 47 -16.43 -4.76 -4.76
N GLU A 48 -15.46 -3.86 -4.57
CA GLU A 48 -15.54 -2.42 -4.81
C GLU A 48 -14.15 -1.84 -5.14
N ASP A 49 -13.52 -2.37 -6.19
CA ASP A 49 -12.16 -2.04 -6.61
C ASP A 49 -11.97 -0.54 -6.89
N GLU A 50 -12.96 0.14 -7.48
CA GLU A 50 -12.95 1.60 -7.69
C GLU A 50 -12.76 2.38 -6.38
N ASN A 51 -13.53 2.06 -5.33
CA ASN A 51 -13.43 2.71 -4.01
C ASN A 51 -12.09 2.38 -3.33
N PHE A 52 -11.63 1.13 -3.45
CA PHE A 52 -10.33 0.74 -2.95
C PHE A 52 -9.19 1.50 -3.64
N PHE A 53 -9.23 1.65 -4.98
CA PHE A 53 -8.23 2.39 -5.73
C PHE A 53 -8.23 3.88 -5.40
N ALA A 54 -9.41 4.49 -5.23
CA ALA A 54 -9.55 5.88 -4.82
C ALA A 54 -8.92 6.15 -3.44
N ASP A 55 -9.14 5.25 -2.48
CA ASP A 55 -8.54 5.37 -1.14
C ASP A 55 -7.03 5.17 -1.18
N VAL A 56 -6.52 4.25 -2.00
CA VAL A 56 -5.07 4.07 -2.19
C VAL A 56 -4.44 5.30 -2.85
N ALA A 57 -5.10 5.88 -3.86
CA ALA A 57 -4.64 7.12 -4.47
C ALA A 57 -4.61 8.28 -3.46
N THR A 58 -5.64 8.40 -2.62
CA THR A 58 -5.70 9.40 -1.55
C THR A 58 -4.58 9.19 -0.53
N ALA A 59 -4.37 7.95 -0.07
CA ALA A 59 -3.31 7.62 0.89
C ALA A 59 -1.90 7.88 0.33
N THR A 60 -1.73 7.83 -1.00
CA THR A 60 -0.44 8.02 -1.68
C THR A 60 -0.33 9.39 -2.36
N ASN A 61 -1.21 10.34 -2.03
CA ASN A 61 -1.24 11.68 -2.60
C ASN A 61 -0.05 12.56 -2.09
N GLU A 62 0.50 12.23 -0.93
CA GLU A 62 1.68 12.89 -0.38
C GLU A 62 2.97 12.47 -1.10
N GLU A 63 4.01 13.32 -1.07
CA GLU A 63 5.29 13.04 -1.75
C GLU A 63 6.16 11.98 -1.06
N ASN A 64 5.92 11.70 0.22
CA ASN A 64 6.76 10.80 1.01
C ASN A 64 5.92 9.78 1.76
N TRP A 65 6.13 8.50 1.45
CA TRP A 65 5.43 7.39 2.10
C TRP A 65 6.18 6.08 1.95
N VAL A 66 5.90 5.15 2.86
CA VAL A 66 6.20 3.73 2.71
C VAL A 66 4.88 2.97 2.70
N ILE A 67 4.59 2.22 1.63
CA ILE A 67 3.38 1.41 1.52
C ILE A 67 3.69 -0.07 1.51
N ALA A 68 2.93 -0.88 2.25
CA ALA A 68 3.05 -2.33 2.30
C ALA A 68 1.83 -3.03 1.70
N GLY A 69 2.08 -4.04 0.86
CA GLY A 69 1.03 -4.90 0.32
C GLY A 69 1.33 -5.39 -1.09
N ALA A 70 0.51 -6.33 -1.59
CA ALA A 70 0.78 -7.04 -2.85
C ALA A 70 -0.38 -7.01 -3.85
N TYR A 71 -1.32 -6.08 -3.68
CA TYR A 71 -2.48 -5.91 -4.56
C TYR A 71 -2.04 -5.44 -5.95
N SER A 72 -2.22 -6.28 -6.96
CA SER A 72 -1.71 -6.01 -8.32
C SER A 72 -2.39 -4.82 -8.99
N GLY A 73 -3.68 -4.60 -8.72
CA GLY A 73 -4.46 -3.52 -9.35
C GLY A 73 -3.95 -2.11 -9.03
N VAL A 74 -3.27 -1.91 -7.89
CA VAL A 74 -2.75 -0.59 -7.50
C VAL A 74 -1.27 -0.40 -7.81
N ARG A 75 -0.62 -1.35 -8.50
CA ARG A 75 0.83 -1.27 -8.81
C ARG A 75 1.18 -0.02 -9.62
N SER A 76 0.32 0.41 -10.53
CA SER A 76 0.52 1.64 -11.32
C SER A 76 0.49 2.91 -10.46
N LEU A 77 -0.21 2.89 -9.33
CA LEU A 77 -0.26 4.01 -8.38
C LEU A 77 0.99 4.06 -7.50
N ILE A 78 1.52 2.90 -7.11
CA ILE A 78 2.56 2.80 -6.06
C ILE A 78 3.96 2.46 -6.57
N CYS A 79 4.09 1.96 -7.80
CA CYS A 79 5.37 1.69 -8.43
C CYS A 79 5.56 2.61 -9.62
N LEU A 80 6.78 3.14 -9.76
CA LEU A 80 7.19 3.73 -11.04
C LEU A 80 7.13 2.64 -12.11
N ALA A 81 6.71 3.02 -13.32
CA ALA A 81 6.62 2.11 -14.45
C ALA A 81 7.93 1.33 -14.58
N ARG A 82 7.84 -0.01 -14.61
CA ARG A 82 8.96 -0.83 -15.04
C ARG A 82 9.24 -0.46 -16.49
N LEU A 83 10.41 0.11 -16.76
CA LEU A 83 10.95 0.12 -18.12
C LEU A 83 11.17 -1.35 -18.49
N THR A 84 10.26 -1.88 -19.30
CA THR A 84 10.43 -3.17 -20.00
C THR A 84 11.15 -2.95 -21.30
#